data_AF-A0A6G2S372-F1
#
_entry.id   AF-A0A6G2S372-F1
#
_cell.length_a   1.000
_cell.length_b   1.000
_cell.length_c   1.000
_cell.angle_alpha   90.00
_cell.angle_beta   90.00
_cell.angle_gamma   90.00
#
_symmetry.space_group_name_H-M   'P 1'
#
loop_
_entity.id
_entity.type
_entity.pdbx_description
1 polymer ?
#
loop_
_entity_poly.entity_id
_entity_poly.type
_entity_poly.pdbx_seq_one_letter_code
_entity_poly.pdbx_strand_id
1 'polypeptide(L)'
;MANIFVPLIPALIGCGIIAGLNGLLTNAGWLPSLVPPLTAIASGFMSLIAVFVGYNTAKEFGGTPVLGGAVAAVIVFPGIANVTAFGQKLAPGQGGVLGALAAALLAAHIEKQLRRRVPEALDVLLTPTLTVLLTGLVTVFGLMYAAGEVSQAIGTAADWLLSHGGALAGFLLGGLFLPLVMLGLHQALIPIHTTLIQQQGYTTLLPILAMAGAGQVGAALALYARLRRNHSIRTTIRSALPAGFLGVGEPLIYGVSLPLGRPFITACVGGAFGGGFVGLVNQLGDTVGSTAIGPSGLALFPLVKGNQALGTTIAVYALGLLVGYAVGFVATYFFGLSKQQRSVLNAATEAPRPEADAAAPDGPRRTDPDTRNTALEGVG
;
A
#
# COMPACT_ATOMS: atom_id res chain seq x y z
N MET A 1 -14.28 2.54 -1.35
CA MET A 1 -13.06 1.69 -1.47
C MET A 1 -11.91 2.22 -0.63
N ALA A 2 -11.41 3.44 -0.83
CA ALA A 2 -10.32 3.99 -0.01
C ALA A 2 -10.61 3.93 1.50
N ASN A 3 -11.80 4.32 1.93
CA ASN A 3 -12.23 4.28 3.35
C ASN A 3 -12.24 2.87 3.98
N ILE A 4 -12.23 1.80 3.16
CA ILE A 4 -12.20 0.42 3.64
C ILE A 4 -10.75 -0.01 3.95
N PHE A 5 -9.80 0.40 3.12
CA PHE A 5 -8.41 -0.06 3.17
C PHE A 5 -7.45 0.91 3.83
N VAL A 6 -7.69 2.22 3.76
CA VAL A 6 -6.85 3.24 4.41
C VAL A 6 -6.69 2.98 5.91
N PRO A 7 -7.73 2.62 6.69
CA PRO A 7 -7.57 2.28 8.11
C PRO A 7 -6.69 1.04 8.37
N LEU A 8 -6.45 0.21 7.35
CA LEU A 8 -5.62 -1.00 7.45
C LEU A 8 -4.14 -0.75 7.15
N ILE A 9 -3.81 0.38 6.51
CA ILE A 9 -2.44 0.72 6.08
C ILE A 9 -1.45 0.69 7.25
N PRO A 10 -1.72 1.27 8.44
CA PRO A 10 -0.75 1.25 9.54
C PRO A 10 -0.39 -0.18 9.98
N ALA A 11 -1.37 -1.09 10.00
CA ALA A 11 -1.15 -2.49 10.35
C ALA A 11 -0.39 -3.24 9.24
N LEU A 12 -0.72 -3.00 7.97
CA LEU A 12 0.03 -3.55 6.83
C LEU A 12 1.51 -3.14 6.88
N ILE A 13 1.80 -1.87 7.18
CA ILE A 13 3.17 -1.37 7.32
C ILE A 13 3.87 -2.05 8.50
N GLY A 14 3.26 -2.05 9.69
CA GLY A 14 3.87 -2.65 10.88
C GLY A 14 4.17 -4.14 10.71
N CYS A 15 3.19 -4.91 10.25
CA CYS A 15 3.35 -6.34 9.99
C CYS A 15 4.32 -6.62 8.85
N GLY A 16 4.33 -5.79 7.79
CA GLY A 16 5.27 -5.92 6.67
C GLY A 16 6.72 -5.69 7.09
N ILE A 17 7.00 -4.70 7.94
CA ILE A 17 8.35 -4.46 8.47
C ILE A 17 8.81 -5.65 9.33
N ILE A 18 7.93 -6.19 10.18
CA ILE A 18 8.24 -7.35 11.03
C ILE A 18 8.46 -8.60 10.17
N ALA A 19 7.61 -8.84 9.16
CA ALA A 19 7.79 -9.90 8.16
C ALA A 19 9.16 -9.78 7.50
N GLY A 20 9.55 -8.54 7.18
CA GLY A 20 10.83 -8.26 6.59
C GLY A 20 12.02 -8.62 7.49
N LEU A 21 12.00 -8.16 8.73
CA LEU A 21 13.04 -8.50 9.71
C LEU A 21 13.09 -10.02 9.97
N ASN A 22 11.94 -10.66 10.06
CA ASN A 22 11.83 -12.11 10.20
C ASN A 22 12.45 -12.85 9.00
N GLY A 23 12.19 -12.37 7.78
CA GLY A 23 12.82 -12.88 6.56
C GLY A 23 14.34 -12.80 6.64
N LEU A 24 14.90 -11.65 7.05
CA LEU A 24 16.33 -11.49 7.24
C LEU A 24 16.91 -12.51 8.23
N LEU A 25 16.30 -12.65 9.41
CA LEU A 25 16.75 -13.59 10.45
C LEU A 25 16.70 -15.05 9.96
N THR A 26 15.62 -15.42 9.29
CA THR A 26 15.43 -16.76 8.71
C THR A 26 16.53 -17.09 7.72
N ASN A 27 16.85 -16.16 6.82
CA ASN A 27 17.82 -16.40 5.75
C ASN A 27 19.27 -16.35 6.23
N ALA A 28 19.58 -15.50 7.21
CA ALA A 28 20.92 -15.42 7.80
C ALA A 28 21.20 -16.56 8.79
N GLY A 29 20.19 -17.37 9.14
CA GLY A 29 20.28 -18.35 10.23
C GLY A 29 20.48 -17.70 11.60
N TRP A 30 20.12 -16.44 11.75
CA TRP A 30 20.32 -15.67 12.97
C TRP A 30 19.13 -15.84 13.91
N LEU A 31 19.42 -15.99 15.22
CA LEU A 31 18.40 -16.01 16.28
C LEU A 31 17.20 -16.91 15.95
N PRO A 32 17.40 -18.21 15.63
CA PRO A 32 16.34 -19.07 15.10
C PRO A 32 15.15 -19.24 16.06
N SER A 33 15.36 -19.04 17.36
CA SER A 33 14.28 -19.05 18.37
C SER A 33 13.30 -17.87 18.25
N LEU A 34 13.72 -16.74 17.65
CA LEU A 34 12.85 -15.59 17.42
C LEU A 34 12.04 -15.70 16.13
N VAL A 35 12.43 -16.57 15.20
CA VAL A 35 11.76 -16.69 13.89
C VAL A 35 10.29 -17.14 14.02
N PRO A 36 9.93 -18.19 14.78
CA PRO A 36 8.52 -18.58 14.92
C PRO A 36 7.61 -17.49 15.52
N PRO A 37 7.94 -16.82 16.66
CA PRO A 37 7.08 -15.78 17.20
C PRO A 37 6.99 -14.55 16.28
N LEU A 38 8.09 -14.15 15.63
CA LEU A 38 8.05 -13.05 14.65
C LEU A 38 7.20 -13.39 13.43
N THR A 39 7.24 -14.66 12.97
CA THR A 39 6.35 -15.16 11.92
C THR A 39 4.88 -15.01 12.31
N ALA A 40 4.53 -15.38 13.54
CA ALA A 40 3.16 -15.24 14.05
C ALA A 40 2.71 -13.77 14.15
N ILE A 41 3.57 -12.89 14.67
CA ILE A 41 3.29 -11.45 14.78
C ILE A 41 3.12 -10.81 13.39
N ALA A 42 3.97 -11.17 12.44
CA ALA A 42 3.92 -10.68 11.06
C ALA A 42 2.69 -11.18 10.30
N SER A 43 2.33 -12.46 10.48
CA SER A 43 1.31 -13.12 9.66
C SER A 43 -0.09 -13.03 10.25
N GLY A 44 -0.23 -12.78 11.57
CA GLY A 44 -1.51 -12.76 12.26
C GLY A 44 -2.51 -11.78 11.63
N PHE A 45 -2.09 -10.53 11.44
CA PHE A 45 -2.92 -9.52 10.77
C PHE A 45 -3.27 -9.92 9.34
N MET A 46 -2.28 -10.40 8.57
CA MET A 46 -2.49 -10.83 7.18
C MET A 46 -3.47 -12.01 7.07
N SER A 47 -3.44 -12.94 8.04
CA SER A 47 -4.37 -14.07 8.11
C SER A 47 -5.82 -13.65 8.40
N LEU A 48 -6.01 -12.50 9.06
CA LEU A 48 -7.31 -11.95 9.45
C LEU A 48 -7.71 -10.73 8.63
N ILE A 49 -6.97 -10.37 7.58
CA ILE A 49 -7.23 -9.14 6.82
C ILE A 49 -8.66 -9.11 6.25
N ALA A 50 -9.19 -10.27 5.84
CA ALA A 50 -10.57 -10.43 5.41
C ALA A 50 -11.57 -9.94 6.48
N VAL A 51 -11.33 -10.25 7.76
CA VAL A 51 -12.17 -9.84 8.89
C VAL A 51 -12.18 -8.32 9.04
N PHE A 52 -11.00 -7.69 9.02
CA PHE A 52 -10.89 -6.24 9.13
C PHE A 52 -11.47 -5.51 7.93
N VAL A 53 -11.32 -6.08 6.73
CA VAL A 53 -11.97 -5.55 5.52
C VAL A 53 -13.48 -5.67 5.63
N GLY A 54 -14.01 -6.82 6.08
CA GLY A 54 -15.44 -6.99 6.30
C GLY A 54 -15.99 -6.01 7.33
N TYR A 55 -15.25 -5.78 8.41
CA TYR A 55 -15.58 -4.79 9.44
C TYR A 55 -15.67 -3.37 8.85
N ASN A 56 -14.63 -2.91 8.17
CA ASN A 56 -14.59 -1.58 7.58
C ASN A 56 -15.62 -1.42 6.46
N THR A 57 -15.91 -2.49 5.72
CA THR A 57 -16.93 -2.49 4.67
C THR A 57 -18.32 -2.31 5.27
N ALA A 58 -18.69 -3.08 6.29
CA ALA A 58 -19.99 -2.88 6.94
C ALA A 58 -20.09 -1.46 7.53
N LYS A 59 -19.02 -0.94 8.15
CA LYS A 59 -18.96 0.43 8.64
C LYS A 59 -19.21 1.46 7.54
N GLU A 60 -18.47 1.37 6.43
CA GLU A 60 -18.56 2.30 5.30
C GLU A 60 -19.97 2.30 4.69
N PHE A 61 -20.59 1.13 4.60
CA PHE A 61 -21.92 0.99 4.03
C PHE A 61 -23.02 1.11 5.09
N GLY A 62 -22.73 1.59 6.30
CA GLY A 62 -23.71 1.89 7.36
C GLY A 62 -24.42 0.68 7.97
N GLY A 63 -23.84 -0.51 7.88
CA GLY A 63 -24.20 -1.68 8.68
C GLY A 63 -23.40 -1.73 9.98
N THR A 64 -23.70 -2.71 10.84
CA THR A 64 -22.96 -2.95 12.08
C THR A 64 -21.59 -3.55 11.76
N PRO A 65 -20.48 -2.86 12.09
CA PRO A 65 -19.14 -3.29 11.69
C PRO A 65 -18.78 -4.72 12.14
N VAL A 66 -19.13 -5.07 13.38
CA VAL A 66 -18.84 -6.40 13.94
C VAL A 66 -19.56 -7.51 13.17
N LEU A 67 -20.77 -7.28 12.66
CA LEU A 67 -21.49 -8.28 11.84
C LEU A 67 -20.80 -8.48 10.49
N GLY A 68 -20.33 -7.41 9.85
CA GLY A 68 -19.53 -7.52 8.62
C GLY A 68 -18.24 -8.30 8.84
N GLY A 69 -17.54 -8.04 9.95
CA GLY A 69 -16.36 -8.81 10.35
C GLY A 69 -16.68 -10.28 10.64
N ALA A 70 -17.79 -10.57 11.33
CA ALA A 70 -18.21 -11.93 11.66
C ALA A 70 -18.50 -12.77 10.42
N VAL A 71 -19.21 -12.20 9.42
CA VAL A 71 -19.49 -12.90 8.16
C VAL A 71 -18.21 -13.11 7.35
N ALA A 72 -17.33 -12.10 7.29
CA ALA A 72 -16.05 -12.23 6.62
C ALA A 72 -15.11 -13.25 7.30
N ALA A 73 -15.23 -13.44 8.61
CA ALA A 73 -14.45 -14.43 9.35
C ALA A 73 -14.74 -15.88 8.90
N VAL A 74 -15.93 -16.16 8.36
CA VAL A 74 -16.28 -17.48 7.81
C VAL A 74 -15.32 -17.89 6.69
N ILE A 75 -14.86 -16.93 5.88
CA ILE A 75 -13.96 -17.19 4.74
C ILE A 75 -12.61 -17.73 5.21
N VAL A 76 -12.07 -17.17 6.30
CA VAL A 76 -10.76 -17.54 6.84
C VAL A 76 -10.84 -18.59 7.96
N PHE A 77 -12.04 -19.01 8.33
CA PHE A 77 -12.26 -19.99 9.38
C PHE A 77 -11.76 -21.37 8.94
N PRO A 78 -10.82 -22.02 9.67
CA PRO A 78 -10.25 -23.31 9.27
C PRO A 78 -11.30 -24.41 9.07
N GLY A 79 -12.39 -24.39 9.84
CA GLY A 79 -13.46 -25.39 9.74
C GLY A 79 -14.23 -25.35 8.42
N ILE A 80 -14.07 -24.31 7.60
CA ILE A 80 -14.68 -24.26 6.26
C ILE A 80 -14.15 -25.38 5.34
N ALA A 81 -12.96 -25.91 5.62
CA ALA A 81 -12.38 -27.06 4.92
C ALA A 81 -13.23 -28.34 5.00
N ASN A 82 -14.17 -28.40 5.96
CA ASN A 82 -15.10 -29.51 6.12
C ASN A 82 -16.41 -29.31 5.34
N VAL A 83 -16.61 -28.15 4.72
CA VAL A 83 -17.81 -27.82 3.96
C VAL A 83 -17.59 -28.11 2.47
N THR A 84 -18.57 -28.74 1.84
CA THR A 84 -18.60 -28.99 0.40
C THR A 84 -19.64 -28.08 -0.25
N ALA A 85 -19.23 -27.31 -1.25
CA ALA A 85 -20.09 -26.46 -2.07
C ALA A 85 -19.84 -26.80 -3.55
N PHE A 86 -20.90 -26.92 -4.35
CA PHE A 86 -20.79 -27.26 -5.78
C PHE A 86 -19.96 -28.53 -6.07
N GLY A 87 -20.01 -29.53 -5.18
CA GLY A 87 -19.25 -30.78 -5.32
C GLY A 87 -17.75 -30.68 -5.00
N GLN A 88 -17.28 -29.53 -4.52
CA GLN A 88 -15.88 -29.31 -4.13
C GLN A 88 -15.77 -28.90 -2.66
N LYS A 89 -14.70 -29.33 -1.98
CA LYS A 89 -14.39 -28.84 -0.64
C LYS A 89 -13.91 -27.40 -0.71
N LEU A 90 -14.43 -26.56 0.17
CA LEU A 90 -13.96 -25.19 0.28
C LEU A 90 -12.57 -25.16 0.93
N ALA A 91 -11.77 -24.14 0.60
CA ALA A 91 -10.49 -23.89 1.24
C ALA A 91 -10.58 -22.66 2.17
N PRO A 92 -9.94 -22.67 3.35
CA PRO A 92 -9.78 -21.47 4.15
C PRO A 92 -9.08 -20.37 3.33
N GLY A 93 -9.68 -19.18 3.30
CA GLY A 93 -9.22 -18.05 2.49
C GLY A 93 -9.70 -18.07 1.03
N GLN A 94 -10.50 -19.04 0.59
CA GLN A 94 -11.05 -19.07 -0.76
C GLN A 94 -11.94 -17.84 -1.03
N GLY A 95 -11.70 -17.17 -2.15
CA GLY A 95 -12.30 -15.86 -2.47
C GLY A 95 -11.67 -14.66 -1.75
N GLY A 96 -10.88 -14.91 -0.69
CA GLY A 96 -10.03 -13.94 -0.03
C GLY A 96 -10.73 -12.63 0.36
N VAL A 97 -10.02 -11.53 0.17
CA VAL A 97 -10.51 -10.18 0.50
C VAL A 97 -11.66 -9.75 -0.41
N LEU A 98 -11.68 -10.19 -1.67
CA LEU A 98 -12.79 -9.91 -2.59
C LEU A 98 -14.10 -10.53 -2.11
N GLY A 99 -14.05 -11.78 -1.65
CA GLY A 99 -15.18 -12.46 -1.03
C GLY A 99 -15.64 -11.74 0.24
N ALA A 100 -14.71 -11.30 1.09
CA ALA A 100 -15.01 -10.58 2.32
C ALA A 100 -15.70 -9.23 2.09
N LEU A 101 -15.24 -8.47 1.09
CA LEU A 101 -15.89 -7.23 0.64
C LEU A 101 -17.35 -7.51 0.22
N ALA A 102 -17.55 -8.48 -0.66
CA ALA A 102 -18.89 -8.83 -1.16
C ALA A 102 -19.81 -9.33 -0.03
N ALA A 103 -19.28 -10.15 0.86
CA ALA A 103 -20.01 -10.70 2.00
C ALA A 103 -20.46 -9.61 2.98
N ALA A 104 -19.56 -8.68 3.33
CA ALA A 104 -19.89 -7.59 4.24
C ALA A 104 -20.82 -6.54 3.61
N LEU A 105 -20.71 -6.29 2.30
CA LEU A 105 -21.66 -5.48 1.54
C LEU A 105 -23.07 -6.07 1.61
N LEU A 106 -23.17 -7.38 1.36
CA LEU A 106 -24.43 -8.11 1.47
C LEU A 106 -24.97 -8.06 2.91
N ALA A 107 -24.10 -8.23 3.92
CA ALA A 107 -24.48 -8.20 5.33
C ALA A 107 -25.06 -6.84 5.71
N ALA A 108 -24.40 -5.74 5.35
CA ALA A 108 -24.89 -4.40 5.60
C ALA A 108 -26.24 -4.15 4.92
N HIS A 109 -26.46 -4.70 3.72
CA HIS A 109 -27.73 -4.57 3.02
C HIS A 109 -28.87 -5.37 3.67
N ILE A 110 -28.62 -6.65 3.98
CA ILE A 110 -29.60 -7.52 4.64
C ILE A 110 -29.95 -7.00 6.03
N GLU A 111 -28.95 -6.57 6.80
CA GLU A 111 -29.16 -6.01 8.15
C GLU A 111 -30.12 -4.81 8.11
N LYS A 112 -29.85 -3.82 7.25
CA LYS A 112 -30.70 -2.63 7.12
C LYS A 112 -32.12 -2.98 6.70
N GLN A 113 -32.27 -4.00 5.87
CA GLN A 113 -33.58 -4.49 5.46
C GLN A 113 -34.33 -5.19 6.59
N LEU A 114 -33.64 -5.97 7.41
CA LEU A 114 -34.22 -6.65 8.58
C LEU A 114 -34.64 -5.65 9.64
N ARG A 115 -33.80 -4.65 9.96
CA ARG A 115 -34.15 -3.58 10.93
C ARG A 115 -35.42 -2.82 10.60
N ARG A 116 -35.82 -2.77 9.32
CA ARG A 116 -37.06 -2.13 8.88
C ARG A 116 -38.29 -3.04 8.95
N ARG A 117 -38.10 -4.35 9.05
CA ARG A 117 -39.17 -5.37 8.98
C ARG A 117 -39.38 -6.09 10.30
N VAL A 118 -38.34 -6.22 11.12
CA VAL A 118 -38.38 -6.91 12.41
C VAL A 118 -38.99 -5.95 13.45
N PRO A 119 -39.97 -6.41 14.26
CA PRO A 119 -40.50 -5.61 15.37
C PRO A 119 -39.40 -5.24 16.37
N GLU A 120 -39.47 -4.04 16.94
CA GLU A 120 -38.45 -3.49 17.84
C GLU A 120 -38.09 -4.45 19.00
N ALA A 121 -39.08 -5.12 19.59
CA ALA A 121 -38.89 -6.08 20.68
C ALA A 121 -38.00 -7.29 20.30
N LEU A 122 -37.85 -7.60 19.01
CA LEU A 122 -37.09 -8.74 18.51
C LEU A 122 -35.82 -8.33 17.76
N ASP A 123 -35.63 -7.05 17.44
CA ASP A 123 -34.54 -6.54 16.58
C ASP A 123 -33.15 -6.91 17.12
N VAL A 124 -32.97 -6.81 18.45
CA VAL A 124 -31.70 -7.11 19.11
C VAL A 124 -31.23 -8.56 18.94
N LEU A 125 -32.17 -9.50 18.73
CA LEU A 125 -31.88 -10.91 18.59
C LEU A 125 -31.98 -11.38 17.13
N LEU A 126 -33.10 -11.10 16.47
CA LEU A 126 -33.39 -11.65 15.15
C LEU A 126 -32.57 -10.99 14.05
N THR A 127 -32.42 -9.67 14.07
CA THR A 127 -31.70 -8.95 13.00
C THR A 127 -30.24 -9.40 12.90
N PRO A 128 -29.41 -9.40 13.97
CA PRO A 128 -28.03 -9.87 13.84
C PRO A 128 -27.96 -11.37 13.49
N THR A 129 -28.83 -12.21 14.08
CA THR A 129 -28.86 -13.65 13.81
C THR A 129 -29.17 -13.94 12.34
N LEU A 130 -30.24 -13.36 11.80
CA LEU A 130 -30.64 -13.55 10.41
C LEU A 130 -29.65 -12.91 9.44
N THR A 131 -29.06 -11.77 9.79
CA THR A 131 -28.01 -11.15 8.98
C THR A 131 -26.84 -12.12 8.79
N VAL A 132 -26.27 -12.62 9.90
CA VAL A 132 -25.11 -13.53 9.85
C VAL A 132 -25.49 -14.87 9.20
N LEU A 133 -26.65 -15.44 9.52
CA LEU A 133 -27.09 -16.71 8.95
C LEU A 133 -27.28 -16.61 7.43
N LEU A 134 -28.07 -15.66 6.96
CA LEU A 134 -28.40 -15.53 5.54
C LEU A 134 -27.17 -15.17 4.72
N THR A 135 -26.39 -14.18 5.17
CA THR A 135 -25.18 -13.79 4.45
C THR A 135 -24.06 -14.79 4.57
N GLY A 136 -23.92 -15.47 5.72
CA GLY A 136 -22.98 -16.57 5.90
C GLY A 136 -23.26 -17.70 4.92
N LEU A 137 -24.53 -18.14 4.80
CA LEU A 137 -24.91 -19.18 3.83
C LEU A 137 -24.62 -18.75 2.38
N VAL A 138 -24.97 -17.52 1.99
CA VAL A 138 -24.65 -16.99 0.65
C VAL A 138 -23.15 -16.87 0.45
N THR A 139 -22.38 -16.57 1.49
CA THR A 139 -20.92 -16.48 1.42
C THR A 139 -20.32 -17.85 1.15
N VAL A 140 -20.68 -18.85 1.95
CA VAL A 140 -20.18 -20.22 1.85
C VAL A 140 -20.55 -20.87 0.52
N PHE A 141 -21.83 -20.82 0.15
CA PHE A 141 -22.34 -21.52 -1.03
C PHE A 141 -22.36 -20.66 -2.31
N GLY A 142 -21.79 -19.47 -2.29
CA GLY A 142 -21.82 -18.56 -3.44
C GLY A 142 -20.58 -17.71 -3.55
N LEU A 143 -20.40 -16.76 -2.62
CA LEU A 143 -19.37 -15.73 -2.75
C LEU A 143 -17.95 -16.27 -2.66
N MET A 144 -17.68 -17.29 -1.82
CA MET A 144 -16.36 -17.92 -1.76
C MET A 144 -15.95 -18.53 -3.10
N TYR A 145 -16.88 -19.26 -3.74
CA TYR A 145 -16.64 -19.83 -5.06
C TYR A 145 -16.49 -18.73 -6.12
N ALA A 146 -17.48 -17.83 -6.24
CA ALA A 146 -17.48 -16.80 -7.26
C ALA A 146 -16.28 -15.84 -7.15
N ALA A 147 -15.96 -15.36 -5.95
CA ALA A 147 -14.78 -14.53 -5.74
C ALA A 147 -13.48 -15.32 -5.92
N GLY A 148 -13.48 -16.61 -5.60
CA GLY A 148 -12.37 -17.53 -5.86
C GLY A 148 -12.03 -17.58 -7.35
N GLU A 149 -13.02 -17.86 -8.19
CA GLU A 149 -12.89 -17.89 -9.65
C GLU A 149 -12.41 -16.56 -10.21
N VAL A 150 -12.98 -15.43 -9.76
CA VAL A 150 -12.55 -14.09 -10.17
C VAL A 150 -11.07 -13.86 -9.80
N SER A 151 -10.66 -14.26 -8.61
CA SER A 151 -9.28 -14.07 -8.15
C SER A 151 -8.30 -14.92 -8.93
N GLN A 152 -8.65 -16.18 -9.19
CA GLN A 152 -7.85 -17.09 -10.01
C GLN A 152 -7.75 -16.60 -11.46
N ALA A 153 -8.84 -16.05 -12.01
CA ALA A 153 -8.83 -15.44 -13.33
C ALA A 153 -7.92 -14.21 -13.40
N ILE A 154 -7.92 -13.34 -12.36
CA ILE A 154 -7.00 -12.20 -12.27
C ILE A 154 -5.54 -12.67 -12.20
N GLY A 155 -5.24 -13.69 -11.40
CA GLY A 155 -3.90 -14.26 -11.29
C GLY A 155 -3.44 -14.84 -12.62
N THR A 156 -4.28 -15.68 -13.24
CA THR A 156 -4.01 -16.27 -14.56
C THR A 156 -3.81 -15.19 -15.63
N ALA A 157 -4.61 -14.12 -15.62
CA ALA A 157 -4.46 -13.02 -16.55
C ALA A 157 -3.16 -12.25 -16.33
N ALA A 158 -2.75 -12.04 -15.06
CA ALA A 158 -1.47 -11.43 -14.74
C ALA A 158 -0.30 -12.29 -15.21
N ASP A 159 -0.32 -13.59 -14.93
CA ASP A 159 0.73 -14.51 -15.38
C ASP A 159 0.78 -14.63 -16.91
N TRP A 160 -0.39 -14.66 -17.58
CA TRP A 160 -0.47 -14.62 -19.04
C TRP A 160 0.12 -13.34 -19.61
N LEU A 161 -0.25 -12.18 -19.04
CA LEU A 161 0.25 -10.89 -19.45
C LEU A 161 1.78 -10.78 -19.28
N LEU A 162 2.32 -11.32 -18.18
CA LEU A 162 3.76 -11.29 -17.92
C LEU A 162 4.54 -12.32 -18.74
N SER A 163 4.00 -13.50 -18.99
CA SER A 163 4.65 -14.51 -19.84
C SER A 163 4.67 -14.12 -21.33
N HIS A 164 3.60 -13.51 -21.84
CA HIS A 164 3.50 -13.14 -23.26
C HIS A 164 3.93 -11.69 -23.53
N GLY A 165 3.49 -10.76 -22.67
CA GLY A 165 3.80 -9.34 -22.78
C GLY A 165 5.15 -8.96 -22.17
N GLY A 166 5.64 -9.73 -21.20
CA GLY A 166 6.99 -9.63 -20.63
C GLY A 166 7.49 -8.22 -20.40
N ALA A 167 8.53 -7.85 -21.13
CA ALA A 167 9.15 -6.54 -21.05
C ALA A 167 8.15 -5.39 -21.31
N LEU A 168 7.28 -5.53 -22.31
CA LEU A 168 6.31 -4.49 -22.67
C LEU A 168 5.22 -4.35 -21.60
N ALA A 169 4.71 -5.48 -21.09
CA ALA A 169 3.74 -5.47 -20.01
C ALA A 169 4.32 -4.81 -18.75
N GLY A 170 5.52 -5.23 -18.34
CA GLY A 170 6.23 -4.62 -17.22
C GLY A 170 6.50 -3.13 -17.43
N PHE A 171 6.82 -2.73 -18.66
CA PHE A 171 7.06 -1.35 -19.03
C PHE A 171 5.83 -0.46 -18.85
N LEU A 172 4.68 -0.91 -19.35
CA LEU A 172 3.43 -0.17 -19.20
C LEU A 172 2.97 -0.13 -17.75
N LEU A 173 3.03 -1.27 -17.04
CA LEU A 173 2.63 -1.36 -15.63
C LEU A 173 3.49 -0.45 -14.75
N GLY A 174 4.82 -0.54 -14.86
CA GLY A 174 5.75 0.29 -14.09
C GLY A 174 5.64 1.79 -14.44
N GLY A 175 5.39 2.11 -15.72
CA GLY A 175 5.28 3.50 -16.17
C GLY A 175 3.96 4.18 -15.80
N LEU A 176 2.85 3.45 -15.80
CA LEU A 176 1.51 3.98 -15.50
C LEU A 176 1.16 3.93 -14.01
N PHE A 177 1.92 3.19 -13.20
CA PHE A 177 1.63 3.09 -11.77
C PHE A 177 1.83 4.41 -11.04
N LEU A 178 2.84 5.22 -11.39
CA LEU A 178 3.07 6.49 -10.70
C LEU A 178 1.90 7.50 -10.87
N PRO A 179 1.31 7.69 -12.08
CA PRO A 179 0.04 8.38 -12.25
C PRO A 179 -1.10 7.78 -11.42
N LEU A 180 -1.20 6.46 -11.34
CA LEU A 180 -2.22 5.78 -10.52
C LEU A 180 -2.04 6.07 -9.03
N VAL A 181 -0.79 6.19 -8.56
CA VAL A 181 -0.44 6.57 -7.18
C VAL A 181 -0.87 8.02 -6.90
N MET A 182 -0.57 8.94 -7.81
CA MET A 182 -0.99 10.34 -7.72
C MET A 182 -2.52 10.48 -7.61
N LEU A 183 -3.28 9.64 -8.32
CA LEU A 183 -4.75 9.64 -8.24
C LEU A 183 -5.30 8.90 -7.01
N GLY A 184 -4.45 8.28 -6.19
CA GLY A 184 -4.85 7.43 -5.06
C GLY A 184 -5.50 6.09 -5.47
N LEU A 185 -5.68 5.85 -6.77
CA LEU A 185 -6.35 4.67 -7.31
C LEU A 185 -5.58 3.37 -7.08
N HIS A 186 -4.26 3.45 -6.83
CA HIS A 186 -3.44 2.28 -6.52
C HIS A 186 -3.92 1.51 -5.28
N GLN A 187 -4.59 2.18 -4.34
CA GLN A 187 -5.20 1.56 -3.16
C GLN A 187 -6.29 0.54 -3.53
N ALA A 188 -6.90 0.67 -4.72
CA ALA A 188 -7.86 -0.30 -5.24
C ALA A 188 -7.23 -1.65 -5.61
N LEU A 189 -5.90 -1.74 -5.72
CA LEU A 189 -5.18 -2.99 -5.99
C LEU A 189 -4.90 -3.82 -4.73
N ILE A 190 -5.06 -3.25 -3.53
CA ILE A 190 -4.88 -3.97 -2.26
C ILE A 190 -5.68 -5.29 -2.20
N PRO A 191 -6.99 -5.33 -2.50
CA PRO A 191 -7.75 -6.58 -2.47
C PRO A 191 -7.23 -7.61 -3.49
N ILE A 192 -6.71 -7.16 -4.63
CA ILE A 192 -6.13 -8.05 -5.65
C ILE A 192 -4.84 -8.67 -5.13
N HIS A 193 -3.90 -7.85 -4.65
CA HIS A 193 -2.63 -8.34 -4.13
C HIS A 193 -2.82 -9.29 -2.94
N THR A 194 -3.68 -8.92 -1.98
CA THR A 194 -3.96 -9.77 -0.81
C THR A 194 -4.59 -11.09 -1.20
N THR A 195 -5.51 -11.10 -2.17
CA THR A 195 -6.14 -12.33 -2.60
C THR A 195 -5.16 -13.23 -3.37
N LEU A 196 -4.31 -12.66 -4.24
CA LEU A 196 -3.24 -13.41 -4.90
C LEU A 196 -2.24 -13.98 -3.90
N ILE A 197 -1.84 -13.20 -2.89
CA ILE A 197 -0.96 -13.69 -1.81
C ILE A 197 -1.62 -14.85 -1.05
N GLN A 198 -2.91 -14.75 -0.72
CA GLN A 198 -3.62 -15.82 0.00
C GLN A 198 -3.75 -17.10 -0.82
N GLN A 199 -4.00 -16.98 -2.12
CA GLN A 199 -4.27 -18.13 -3.00
C GLN A 199 -3.00 -18.75 -3.60
N GLN A 200 -1.99 -17.93 -3.91
CA GLN A 200 -0.79 -18.32 -4.65
C GLN A 200 0.49 -18.18 -3.80
N GLY A 201 0.39 -17.58 -2.62
CA GLY A 201 1.52 -17.37 -1.69
C GLY A 201 2.34 -16.11 -1.97
N TYR A 202 2.20 -15.48 -3.14
CA TYR A 202 2.80 -14.19 -3.48
C TYR A 202 2.10 -13.53 -4.66
N THR A 203 2.37 -12.24 -4.89
CA THR A 203 1.89 -11.49 -6.06
C THR A 203 3.06 -11.00 -6.91
N THR A 204 3.10 -11.39 -8.19
CA THR A 204 4.12 -10.98 -9.18
C THR A 204 3.96 -9.53 -9.65
N LEU A 205 2.77 -8.97 -9.49
CA LEU A 205 2.45 -7.60 -9.91
C LEU A 205 3.16 -6.56 -9.04
N LEU A 206 3.24 -6.76 -7.71
CA LEU A 206 3.72 -5.73 -6.80
C LEU A 206 5.18 -5.30 -7.05
N PRO A 207 6.16 -6.21 -7.26
CA PRO A 207 7.54 -5.80 -7.60
C PRO A 207 7.66 -5.02 -8.90
N ILE A 208 6.82 -5.29 -9.91
CA ILE A 208 6.80 -4.55 -11.18
C ILE A 208 6.27 -3.13 -10.94
N LEU A 209 5.14 -3.02 -10.24
CA LEU A 209 4.53 -1.72 -9.90
C LEU A 209 5.42 -0.88 -8.98
N ALA A 210 6.18 -1.52 -8.09
CA ALA A 210 7.15 -0.86 -7.21
C ALA A 210 8.22 -0.05 -7.96
N MET A 211 8.47 -0.37 -9.24
CA MET A 211 9.46 0.32 -10.06
C MET A 211 9.09 1.78 -10.34
N ALA A 212 7.81 2.15 -10.29
CA ALA A 212 7.40 3.56 -10.34
C ALA A 212 8.06 4.40 -9.23
N GLY A 213 8.16 3.87 -8.01
CA GLY A 213 8.89 4.51 -6.91
C GLY A 213 10.38 4.62 -7.19
N ALA A 214 10.97 3.62 -7.87
CA ALA A 214 12.37 3.69 -8.30
C ALA A 214 12.60 4.83 -9.30
N GLY A 215 11.74 4.96 -10.31
CA GLY A 215 11.78 6.08 -11.24
C GLY A 215 11.72 7.45 -10.55
N GLN A 216 10.90 7.59 -9.49
CA GLN A 216 10.83 8.82 -8.70
C GLN A 216 12.11 9.15 -7.95
N VAL A 217 12.72 8.15 -7.30
CA VAL A 217 13.98 8.34 -6.59
C VAL A 217 15.08 8.77 -7.57
N GLY A 218 15.17 8.12 -8.74
CA GLY A 218 16.08 8.52 -9.80
C GLY A 218 15.87 9.98 -10.24
N ALA A 219 14.62 10.36 -10.49
CA ALA A 219 14.26 11.72 -10.86
C ALA A 219 14.63 12.75 -9.78
N ALA A 220 14.39 12.44 -8.51
CA ALA A 220 14.72 13.29 -7.38
C ALA A 220 16.25 13.50 -7.26
N LEU A 221 17.04 12.43 -7.41
CA LEU A 221 18.50 12.50 -7.42
C LEU A 221 19.02 13.37 -8.58
N ALA A 222 18.41 13.25 -9.77
CA ALA A 222 18.76 14.09 -10.91
C ALA A 222 18.46 15.57 -10.67
N LEU A 223 17.28 15.90 -10.12
CA LEU A 223 16.93 17.27 -9.77
C LEU A 223 17.88 17.84 -8.70
N TYR A 224 18.22 17.05 -7.68
CA TYR A 224 19.18 17.44 -6.65
C TYR A 224 20.55 17.79 -7.25
N ALA A 225 21.02 17.01 -8.21
CA ALA A 225 22.29 17.25 -8.90
C ALA A 225 22.23 18.46 -9.86
N ARG A 226 21.06 18.71 -10.48
CA ARG A 226 20.87 19.71 -11.55
C ARG A 226 20.54 21.11 -11.02
N LEU A 227 19.86 21.21 -9.87
CA LEU A 227 19.41 22.46 -9.25
C LEU A 227 20.35 22.89 -8.11
N ARG A 228 21.66 22.95 -8.39
CA ARG A 228 22.72 23.15 -7.38
C ARG A 228 22.53 24.38 -6.50
N ARG A 229 21.97 25.47 -7.06
CA ARG A 229 21.77 26.76 -6.38
C ARG A 229 20.40 26.91 -5.71
N ASN A 230 19.43 26.06 -6.04
CA ASN A 230 18.10 26.11 -5.43
C ASN A 230 18.08 25.37 -4.09
N HIS A 231 18.45 26.07 -3.01
CA HIS A 231 18.52 25.48 -1.67
C HIS A 231 17.15 25.01 -1.16
N SER A 232 16.06 25.68 -1.55
CA SER A 232 14.70 25.29 -1.16
C SER A 232 14.34 23.91 -1.69
N ILE A 233 14.38 23.72 -3.02
CA ILE A 233 14.06 22.42 -3.66
C ILE A 233 15.03 21.33 -3.22
N ARG A 234 16.33 21.64 -3.09
CA ARG A 234 17.32 20.66 -2.61
C ARG A 234 17.05 20.23 -1.17
N THR A 235 16.57 21.13 -0.31
CA THR A 235 16.19 20.79 1.07
C THR A 235 14.97 19.87 1.08
N THR A 236 13.94 20.16 0.28
CA THR A 236 12.76 19.29 0.11
C THR A 236 13.15 17.91 -0.41
N ILE A 237 14.02 17.84 -1.43
CA ILE A 237 14.50 16.56 -1.94
C ILE A 237 15.29 15.80 -0.88
N ARG A 238 16.16 16.48 -0.13
CA ARG A 238 16.98 15.85 0.93
C ARG A 238 16.12 15.28 2.05
N SER A 239 15.03 15.95 2.43
CA SER A 239 14.11 15.44 3.47
C SER A 239 13.21 14.32 2.96
N ALA A 240 12.80 14.36 1.69
CA ALA A 240 11.89 13.38 1.10
C ALA A 240 12.59 12.09 0.60
N LEU A 241 13.86 12.17 0.17
CA LEU A 241 14.59 11.03 -0.41
C LEU A 241 14.64 9.77 0.49
N PRO A 242 14.94 9.87 1.80
CA PRO A 242 14.96 8.69 2.66
C PRO A 242 13.62 7.92 2.66
N ALA A 243 12.50 8.64 2.74
CA ALA A 243 11.17 8.05 2.64
C ALA A 243 10.92 7.43 1.26
N GLY A 244 11.36 8.11 0.19
CA GLY A 244 11.27 7.60 -1.18
C GLY A 244 12.04 6.29 -1.40
N PHE A 245 13.25 6.16 -0.85
CA PHE A 245 14.00 4.89 -0.88
C PHE A 245 13.27 3.76 -0.16
N LEU A 246 12.57 4.07 0.93
CA LEU A 246 11.73 3.11 1.67
C LEU A 246 10.34 2.91 1.03
N GLY A 247 10.12 3.42 -0.19
CA GLY A 247 8.90 3.18 -0.95
C GLY A 247 7.71 4.05 -0.58
N VAL A 248 7.93 5.12 0.20
CA VAL A 248 6.94 6.16 0.51
C VAL A 248 7.18 7.34 -0.45
N GLY A 249 6.43 7.34 -1.56
CA GLY A 249 6.66 8.23 -2.71
C GLY A 249 5.98 9.60 -2.61
N GLU A 250 4.95 9.74 -1.76
CA GLU A 250 4.10 10.94 -1.67
C GLU A 250 4.89 12.23 -1.46
N PRO A 251 5.89 12.29 -0.56
CA PRO A 251 6.72 13.49 -0.40
C PRO A 251 7.48 13.88 -1.69
N LEU A 252 7.92 12.90 -2.49
CA LEU A 252 8.61 13.14 -3.77
C LEU A 252 7.63 13.47 -4.92
N ILE A 253 6.43 12.89 -4.93
CA ILE A 253 5.37 13.27 -5.88
C ILE A 253 5.02 14.75 -5.67
N TYR A 254 4.48 15.05 -4.49
CA TYR A 254 3.82 16.33 -4.24
C TYR A 254 4.78 17.45 -3.89
N GLY A 255 5.92 17.13 -3.26
CA GLY A 255 6.92 18.13 -2.86
C GLY A 255 7.94 18.48 -3.94
N VAL A 256 8.09 17.65 -4.98
CA VAL A 256 9.19 17.78 -5.93
C VAL A 256 8.75 17.60 -7.38
N SER A 257 8.34 16.39 -7.75
CA SER A 257 8.24 16.02 -9.17
C SER A 257 7.00 16.57 -9.87
N LEU A 258 5.84 16.53 -9.21
CA LEU A 258 4.56 16.99 -9.76
C LEU A 258 4.50 18.52 -9.95
N PRO A 259 4.91 19.36 -8.97
CA PRO A 259 4.91 20.82 -9.16
C PRO A 259 5.79 21.30 -10.31
N LEU A 260 6.84 20.54 -10.64
CA LEU A 260 7.75 20.84 -11.74
C LEU A 260 7.26 20.31 -13.10
N GLY A 261 6.21 19.47 -13.11
CA GLY A 261 5.55 18.92 -14.29
C GLY A 261 6.37 17.86 -15.03
N ARG A 262 7.42 18.28 -15.75
CA ARG A 262 8.25 17.39 -16.58
C ARG A 262 9.00 16.32 -15.77
N PRO A 263 9.52 16.59 -14.56
CA PRO A 263 10.18 15.56 -13.77
C PRO A 263 9.27 14.39 -13.43
N PHE A 264 7.99 14.63 -13.18
CA PHE A 264 7.00 13.57 -12.94
C PHE A 264 6.91 12.59 -14.13
N ILE A 265 6.81 13.11 -15.36
CA ILE A 265 6.76 12.29 -16.58
C ILE A 265 8.06 11.49 -16.73
N THR A 266 9.22 12.11 -16.52
CA THR A 266 10.50 11.41 -16.62
C THR A 266 10.71 10.37 -15.49
N ALA A 267 10.09 10.57 -14.32
CA ALA A 267 10.04 9.55 -13.28
C ALA A 267 9.21 8.34 -13.72
N CYS A 268 8.07 8.56 -14.39
CA CYS A 268 7.29 7.47 -15.01
C CYS A 268 8.12 6.68 -16.02
N VAL A 269 8.97 7.35 -16.82
CA VAL A 269 9.89 6.66 -17.74
C VAL A 269 10.87 5.77 -16.98
N GLY A 270 11.44 6.24 -15.87
CA GLY A 270 12.27 5.39 -15.00
C GLY A 270 11.49 4.16 -14.49
N GLY A 271 10.27 4.37 -14.03
CA GLY A 271 9.39 3.27 -13.60
C GLY A 271 9.08 2.28 -14.70
N ALA A 272 8.88 2.75 -15.93
CA ALA A 272 8.66 1.92 -17.09
C ALA A 272 9.86 1.01 -17.38
N PHE A 273 11.08 1.54 -17.43
CA PHE A 273 12.25 0.69 -17.69
C PHE A 273 12.56 -0.28 -16.54
N GLY A 274 12.39 0.14 -15.29
CA GLY A 274 12.52 -0.78 -14.15
C GLY A 274 11.47 -1.89 -14.19
N GLY A 275 10.20 -1.55 -14.43
CA GLY A 275 9.11 -2.51 -14.54
C GLY A 275 9.29 -3.45 -15.73
N GLY A 276 9.73 -2.91 -16.87
CA GLY A 276 10.03 -3.68 -18.08
C GLY A 276 11.19 -4.64 -17.88
N PHE A 277 12.21 -4.29 -17.11
CA PHE A 277 13.27 -5.22 -16.72
C PHE A 277 12.72 -6.40 -15.92
N VAL A 278 11.96 -6.13 -14.85
CA VAL A 278 11.39 -7.20 -14.01
C VAL A 278 10.40 -8.06 -14.82
N GLY A 279 9.61 -7.44 -15.70
CA GLY A 279 8.70 -8.14 -16.61
C GLY A 279 9.42 -9.01 -17.64
N LEU A 280 10.56 -8.56 -18.18
CA LEU A 280 11.41 -9.35 -19.07
C LEU A 280 11.95 -10.59 -18.35
N VAL A 281 12.49 -10.41 -17.14
CA VAL A 281 13.04 -11.53 -16.37
C VAL A 281 11.94 -12.55 -16.02
N ASN A 282 10.74 -12.08 -15.70
CA ASN A 282 9.57 -12.96 -15.51
C ASN A 282 9.24 -13.75 -16.79
N GLN A 283 9.20 -13.09 -17.95
CA GLN A 283 9.00 -13.75 -19.25
C GLN A 283 10.08 -14.79 -19.58
N LEU A 284 11.32 -14.57 -19.15
CA LEU A 284 12.42 -15.51 -19.32
C LEU A 284 12.36 -16.71 -18.34
N GLY A 285 11.38 -16.73 -17.43
CA GLY A 285 11.10 -17.84 -16.53
C GLY A 285 11.44 -17.59 -15.06
N ASP A 286 12.03 -16.43 -14.73
CA ASP A 286 12.43 -16.09 -13.36
C ASP A 286 11.43 -15.11 -12.73
N THR A 287 10.41 -15.66 -12.10
CA THR A 287 9.34 -14.88 -11.46
C THR A 287 9.81 -14.22 -10.16
N VAL A 288 9.47 -12.95 -10.00
CA VAL A 288 9.68 -12.20 -8.76
C VAL A 288 8.36 -11.61 -8.31
N GLY A 289 8.01 -11.88 -7.05
CA GLY A 289 6.77 -11.44 -6.41
C GLY A 289 6.99 -10.99 -4.97
N SER A 290 5.89 -10.63 -4.31
CA SER A 290 5.88 -10.23 -2.89
C SER A 290 4.91 -11.08 -2.08
N THR A 291 5.30 -11.48 -0.86
CA THR A 291 4.50 -12.28 0.08
C THR A 291 3.58 -11.44 0.97
N ALA A 292 3.76 -10.11 0.98
CA ALA A 292 2.91 -9.19 1.73
C ALA A 292 2.73 -7.89 0.96
N ILE A 293 1.70 -7.14 1.32
CA ILE A 293 1.55 -5.75 0.87
C ILE A 293 2.31 -4.88 1.86
N GLY A 294 3.29 -4.14 1.36
CA GLY A 294 4.09 -3.22 2.16
C GLY A 294 4.59 -2.06 1.33
N PRO A 295 5.36 -1.15 1.95
CA PRO A 295 6.04 -0.08 1.23
C PRO A 295 6.94 -0.66 0.15
N SER A 296 7.02 0.04 -0.99
CA SER A 296 7.83 -0.34 -2.14
C SER A 296 9.34 -0.08 -1.91
N GLY A 297 10.14 0.03 -2.96
CA GLY A 297 11.55 0.39 -2.84
C GLY A 297 12.36 -0.62 -2.03
N LEU A 298 13.27 -0.13 -1.18
CA LEU A 298 14.14 -0.98 -0.36
C LEU A 298 13.35 -1.77 0.72
N ALA A 299 12.20 -1.26 1.16
CA ALA A 299 11.39 -1.92 2.17
C ALA A 299 10.73 -3.22 1.68
N LEU A 300 10.65 -3.42 0.35
CA LEU A 300 10.09 -4.64 -0.23
C LEU A 300 11.08 -5.82 -0.22
N PHE A 301 12.40 -5.59 -0.12
CA PHE A 301 13.43 -6.63 -0.22
C PHE A 301 13.15 -7.86 0.64
N PRO A 302 12.81 -7.73 1.93
CA PRO A 302 12.64 -8.91 2.74
C PRO A 302 11.25 -9.57 2.59
N LEU A 303 10.37 -9.03 1.75
CA LEU A 303 9.08 -9.61 1.37
C LEU A 303 9.14 -10.32 0.01
N VAL A 304 10.26 -10.22 -0.73
CA VAL A 304 10.36 -10.81 -2.06
C VAL A 304 10.35 -12.33 -2.01
N LYS A 305 9.64 -12.93 -2.97
CA LYS A 305 9.58 -14.37 -3.19
C LYS A 305 9.47 -14.63 -4.68
N GLY A 306 10.11 -15.70 -5.15
CA GLY A 306 10.07 -16.12 -6.54
C GLY A 306 10.11 -17.64 -6.66
N ASN A 307 10.19 -18.11 -7.88
CA ASN A 307 10.42 -19.53 -8.19
C ASN A 307 11.90 -19.92 -8.09
N GLN A 308 12.82 -18.95 -8.08
CA GLN A 308 14.25 -19.16 -7.90
C GLN A 308 14.67 -19.06 -6.43
N ALA A 309 15.91 -19.45 -6.15
CA ALA A 309 16.54 -19.22 -4.85
C ALA A 309 16.45 -17.74 -4.45
N LEU A 310 16.36 -17.48 -3.15
CA LEU A 310 16.13 -16.13 -2.64
C LEU A 310 17.20 -15.13 -3.10
N GLY A 311 18.48 -15.54 -3.13
CA GLY A 311 19.57 -14.67 -3.59
C GLY A 311 19.35 -14.16 -5.02
N THR A 312 18.92 -15.04 -5.93
CA THR A 312 18.56 -14.67 -7.31
C THR A 312 17.35 -13.74 -7.35
N THR A 313 16.31 -14.05 -6.57
CA THR A 313 15.10 -13.21 -6.49
C THR A 313 15.43 -11.79 -6.01
N ILE A 314 16.26 -11.67 -4.97
CA ILE A 314 16.75 -10.40 -4.44
C ILE A 314 17.58 -9.66 -5.51
N ALA A 315 18.48 -10.36 -6.20
CA ALA A 315 19.32 -9.76 -7.22
C ALA A 315 18.49 -9.18 -8.39
N VAL A 316 17.49 -9.92 -8.87
CA VAL A 316 16.58 -9.44 -9.93
C VAL A 316 15.81 -8.21 -9.47
N TYR A 317 15.23 -8.23 -8.26
CA TYR A 317 14.53 -7.06 -7.74
C TYR A 317 15.46 -5.85 -7.57
N ALA A 318 16.68 -6.06 -7.07
CA ALA A 318 17.70 -5.02 -6.93
C ALA A 318 18.10 -4.41 -8.29
N LEU A 319 18.30 -5.25 -9.30
CA LEU A 319 18.60 -4.79 -10.65
C LEU A 319 17.43 -3.99 -11.25
N GLY A 320 16.18 -4.40 -11.03
CA GLY A 320 15.01 -3.62 -11.41
C GLY A 320 15.01 -2.22 -10.78
N LEU A 321 15.26 -2.14 -9.46
CA LEU A 321 15.39 -0.86 -8.76
C LEU A 321 16.51 -0.01 -9.36
N LEU A 322 17.69 -0.59 -9.60
CA LEU A 322 18.83 0.11 -10.18
C LEU A 322 18.54 0.63 -11.58
N VAL A 323 17.86 -0.16 -12.43
CA VAL A 323 17.41 0.28 -13.76
C VAL A 323 16.44 1.45 -13.62
N GLY A 324 15.46 1.36 -12.72
CA GLY A 324 14.51 2.44 -12.47
C GLY A 324 15.16 3.72 -11.98
N TYR A 325 16.09 3.61 -11.02
CA TYR A 325 16.90 4.73 -10.52
C TYR A 325 17.74 5.36 -11.63
N ALA A 326 18.47 4.55 -12.40
CA ALA A 326 19.38 5.01 -13.43
C ALA A 326 18.62 5.70 -14.57
N VAL A 327 17.56 5.07 -15.09
CA VAL A 327 16.78 5.63 -16.18
C VAL A 327 15.98 6.85 -15.73
N GLY A 328 15.37 6.81 -14.55
CA GLY A 328 14.71 7.98 -13.96
C GLY A 328 15.69 9.15 -13.80
N PHE A 329 16.90 8.88 -13.31
CA PHE A 329 17.96 9.88 -13.19
C PHE A 329 18.33 10.46 -14.57
N VAL A 330 18.68 9.63 -15.54
CA VAL A 330 19.13 10.06 -16.87
C VAL A 330 18.01 10.85 -17.57
N ALA A 331 16.78 10.33 -17.60
CA ALA A 331 15.65 10.98 -18.22
C ALA A 331 15.35 12.34 -17.58
N THR A 332 15.32 12.43 -16.25
CA THR A 332 15.09 13.70 -15.56
C THR A 332 16.26 14.66 -15.70
N TYR A 333 17.49 14.17 -15.69
CA TYR A 333 18.68 15.00 -15.83
C TYR A 333 18.67 15.70 -17.19
N PHE A 334 18.40 15.00 -18.28
CA PHE A 334 18.43 15.60 -19.62
C PHE A 334 17.12 16.29 -20.02
N PHE A 335 15.96 15.74 -19.64
CA PHE A 335 14.66 16.17 -20.17
C PHE A 335 13.66 16.65 -19.10
N GLY A 336 13.99 16.48 -17.82
CA GLY A 336 13.10 16.82 -16.70
C GLY A 336 12.93 18.31 -16.43
N LEU A 337 13.80 19.18 -16.96
CA LEU A 337 13.64 20.64 -16.85
C LEU A 337 13.94 21.30 -18.19
N SER A 338 13.11 22.26 -18.61
CA SER A 338 13.46 23.13 -19.73
C SER A 338 14.66 24.01 -19.39
N LYS A 339 15.38 24.52 -20.40
CA LYS A 339 16.50 25.46 -20.19
C LYS A 339 16.06 26.67 -19.37
N GLN A 340 14.88 27.23 -19.68
CA GLN A 340 14.27 28.36 -18.97
C GLN A 340 13.87 28.01 -17.54
N GLN A 341 13.20 26.87 -17.31
CA GLN A 341 12.84 26.43 -15.95
C GLN A 341 14.10 26.29 -15.09
N ARG A 342 15.17 25.68 -15.64
CA ARG A 342 16.42 25.50 -14.93
C ARG A 342 17.11 26.83 -14.59
N SER A 343 17.11 27.81 -15.49
CA SER A 343 17.72 29.11 -15.21
C SER A 343 16.95 29.84 -14.12
N VAL A 344 15.62 29.91 -14.23
CA VAL A 344 14.74 30.55 -13.24
C VAL A 344 14.89 29.89 -11.88
N LEU A 345 14.79 28.56 -11.81
CA LEU A 345 14.89 27.83 -10.54
C LEU A 345 16.26 27.97 -9.88
N ASN A 346 17.35 28.09 -10.63
CA ASN A 346 18.68 28.33 -10.04
C ASN A 346 18.95 29.80 -9.70
N ALA A 347 18.23 30.75 -10.30
CA ALA A 347 18.35 32.18 -10.00
C ALA A 347 17.48 32.60 -8.80
N ALA A 348 16.36 31.92 -8.55
CA ALA A 348 15.38 32.24 -7.51
C ALA A 348 15.90 32.17 -6.05
N THR A 349 17.18 31.84 -5.83
CA THR A 349 17.81 31.80 -4.50
C THR A 349 18.69 33.02 -4.21
N GLU A 350 18.89 33.92 -5.18
CA GLU A 350 19.67 35.17 -5.03
C GLU A 350 18.82 36.40 -4.67
N ALA A 351 17.48 36.30 -4.63
CA ALA A 351 16.66 37.40 -4.13
C ALA A 351 16.92 37.58 -2.62
N PRO A 352 17.31 38.78 -2.14
CA PRO A 352 17.46 39.04 -0.72
C PRO A 352 16.15 38.68 -0.02
N ARG A 353 16.23 37.95 1.09
CA ARG A 353 15.10 37.94 2.03
C ARG A 353 14.81 39.42 2.35
N PRO A 354 13.56 39.88 2.27
CA PRO A 354 13.24 41.18 2.87
C PRO A 354 13.75 41.15 4.30
N GLU A 355 14.64 42.08 4.63
CA GLU A 355 15.02 42.35 6.02
C GLU A 355 13.71 42.52 6.78
N ALA A 356 13.49 41.66 7.77
CA ALA A 356 12.44 41.90 8.74
C ALA A 356 12.77 43.25 9.39
N ASP A 357 11.83 44.18 9.26
CA ASP A 357 11.89 45.57 9.70
C ASP A 357 12.84 45.82 10.88
N ALA A 358 13.81 46.68 10.63
CA ALA A 358 14.44 47.45 11.68
C ALA A 358 13.44 48.45 12.25
N ALA A 359 13.36 48.45 13.59
CA ALA A 359 12.89 49.51 14.48
C ALA A 359 11.38 49.72 14.68
N ALA A 360 10.90 49.27 15.85
CA ALA A 360 10.03 50.07 16.70
C ALA A 360 10.67 50.17 18.11
N PRO A 361 10.66 51.35 18.76
CA PRO A 361 11.51 51.65 19.91
C PRO A 361 10.95 51.14 21.24
N ASP A 362 11.86 51.09 22.22
CA ASP A 362 11.70 50.83 23.65
C ASP A 362 10.37 51.30 24.29
N GLY A 363 9.79 50.44 25.13
CA GLY A 363 8.74 50.75 26.10
C GLY A 363 8.70 49.68 27.21
N PRO A 364 8.45 50.03 28.49
CA PRO A 364 9.36 49.69 29.58
C PRO A 364 9.09 48.34 30.27
N ARG A 365 10.19 47.74 30.76
CA ARG A 365 10.20 46.64 31.73
C ARG A 365 9.34 47.01 32.95
N ARG A 366 8.41 46.12 33.32
CA ARG A 366 7.86 46.04 34.67
C ARG A 366 8.21 44.69 35.30
N THR A 367 8.75 44.82 36.49
CA THR A 367 9.22 43.81 37.44
C THR A 367 8.07 42.97 38.00
N ASP A 368 8.32 41.67 38.17
CA ASP A 368 7.64 40.76 39.13
C ASP A 368 7.93 41.20 40.60
N PRO A 369 7.37 40.63 41.70
CA PRO A 369 6.43 39.49 41.83
C PRO A 369 5.32 39.64 42.93
N ASP A 370 4.54 38.56 43.08
CA ASP A 370 3.95 38.04 44.34
C ASP A 370 2.61 38.62 44.87
N THR A 371 1.56 37.79 44.93
CA THR A 371 0.69 37.58 46.11
C THR A 371 -0.37 36.49 45.86
N ARG A 372 -0.17 35.34 46.51
CA ARG A 372 -1.11 34.65 47.42
C ARG A 372 -2.63 34.59 47.10
N ASN A 373 -3.06 33.33 46.94
CA ASN A 373 -4.00 32.61 47.83
C ASN A 373 -5.52 32.66 47.55
N THR A 374 -6.15 31.48 47.78
CA THR A 374 -7.58 31.18 48.02
C THR A 374 -8.56 31.42 46.86
N ALA A 375 -9.58 30.60 46.58
CA ALA A 375 -10.12 29.36 47.15
C ALA A 375 -11.20 28.81 46.19
N LEU A 376 -11.48 27.50 46.29
CA LEU A 376 -12.79 26.82 46.34
C LEU A 376 -13.91 27.29 45.37
N GLU A 377 -14.38 26.37 44.51
CA GLU A 377 -15.76 25.84 44.39
C GLU A 377 -16.14 26.01 42.90
N GLY A 378 -16.78 25.11 42.16
CA GLY A 378 -17.71 24.04 42.51
C GLY A 378 -18.91 24.16 41.55
N VAL A 379 -19.31 23.03 40.97
CA VAL A 379 -20.63 22.73 40.37
C VAL A 379 -20.90 23.18 38.93
N GLY A 380 -21.30 22.19 38.11
CA GLY A 380 -21.90 22.32 36.79
C GLY A 380 -21.74 21.06 35.96
#